data_AF-A0A0D9Y2N7-F1
#
_entry.id   AF-A0A0D9Y2N7-F1
#
_cell.length_a   1.000
_cell.length_b   1.000
_cell.length_c   1.000
_cell.angle_alpha   90.00
_cell.angle_beta   90.00
_cell.angle_gamma   90.00
#
_symmetry.space_group_name_H-M   'P 1'
#
loop_
_entity.id
_entity.type
_entity.pdbx_description
1 polymer ?
#
loop_
_entity_poly.entity_id
_entity_poly.type
_entity_poly.pdbx_seq_one_letter_code
_entity_poly.pdbx_strand_id
1 'polypeptide(L)'
;MWRRRAAVGVPLQEGKRVLSLLDDDGRGSHLFLLNVAQAGEAGLVGTVLAVEAAAHGHGDAPRFECKVSFDRRGTGWRQSSTFGVRSTNLSGGLPADGFAFVAPNPPPAAASVTITLFDISSGEPGSALRPVLPRSRRSRTRLSATTTAAAAVLLR
;
A
#
# COMPACT_ATOMS: atom_id res chain seq x y z
N MET A 1 -23.53 0.46 -1.34
CA MET A 1 -22.48 1.20 -2.05
C MET A 1 -21.11 0.78 -1.47
N TRP A 2 -20.43 -0.19 -2.07
CA TRP A 2 -19.07 -0.56 -1.64
C TRP A 2 -18.07 0.42 -2.27
N ARG A 3 -17.71 1.49 -1.55
CA ARG A 3 -16.52 2.28 -1.91
C ARG A 3 -15.33 1.32 -1.86
N ARG A 4 -14.64 1.14 -2.99
CA ARG A 4 -13.41 0.33 -3.08
C ARG A 4 -12.42 0.93 -2.08
N ARG A 5 -12.25 0.28 -0.93
CA ARG A 5 -11.19 0.64 0.02
C ARG A 5 -9.88 0.38 -0.72
N ALA A 6 -9.19 1.46 -1.06
CA ALA A 6 -7.88 1.40 -1.63
C ALA A 6 -6.90 0.89 -0.56
N ALA A 7 -6.49 -0.36 -0.70
CA ALA A 7 -5.62 -1.02 0.25
C ALA A 7 -4.41 -1.59 -0.47
N VAL A 8 -3.23 -1.48 0.15
CA VAL A 8 -1.98 -2.03 -0.38
C VAL A 8 -1.68 -3.32 0.36
N GLY A 9 -1.67 -4.44 -0.37
CA GLY A 9 -1.19 -5.72 0.12
C GLY A 9 0.32 -5.80 -0.07
N VAL A 10 1.07 -5.97 1.02
CA VAL A 10 2.54 -6.04 1.01
C VAL A 10 2.99 -7.34 1.68
N PRO A 11 3.96 -8.09 1.13
CA PRO A 11 4.54 -9.23 1.84
C PRO A 11 5.17 -8.78 3.16
N LEU A 12 4.78 -9.42 4.26
CA LEU A 12 5.30 -9.10 5.59
C LEU A 12 6.70 -9.70 5.76
N GLN A 13 7.70 -8.85 5.57
CA GLN A 13 9.12 -9.19 5.65
C GLN A 13 9.85 -8.01 6.28
N GLU A 14 10.96 -8.28 6.99
CA GLU A 14 11.85 -7.23 7.46
C GLU A 14 12.33 -6.36 6.28
N GLY A 15 12.38 -5.06 6.50
CA GLY A 15 12.85 -4.10 5.52
C GLY A 15 12.02 -2.83 5.44
N LYS A 16 12.37 -1.99 4.47
CA LYS A 16 11.74 -0.69 4.22
C LYS A 16 11.06 -0.73 2.88
N ARG A 17 9.83 -0.20 2.80
CA ARG A 17 9.11 -0.03 1.53
C ARG A 17 8.47 1.34 1.47
N VAL A 18 8.66 2.00 0.33
CA VAL A 18 8.00 3.26 0.01
C VAL A 18 6.64 2.96 -0.61
N LEU A 19 5.62 3.62 -0.10
CA LEU A 19 4.25 3.59 -0.61
C LEU A 19 3.94 4.97 -1.18
N SER A 20 3.58 5.02 -2.47
CA SER A 20 3.09 6.24 -3.10
C SER A 20 1.58 6.12 -3.29
N LEU A 21 0.87 7.06 -2.68
CA LEU A 21 -0.59 7.05 -2.61
C LEU A 21 -1.13 8.39 -3.09
N LEU A 22 -2.17 8.36 -3.90
CA LEU A 22 -2.87 9.52 -4.40
C LEU A 22 -4.01 9.92 -3.48
N ASP A 23 -4.32 11.20 -3.45
CA ASP A 23 -5.57 11.70 -2.90
C ASP A 23 -6.78 11.15 -3.67
N ASP A 24 -7.97 11.31 -3.10
CA ASP A 24 -9.19 10.75 -3.68
C ASP A 24 -9.51 11.34 -5.06
N ASP A 25 -9.09 12.58 -5.31
CA ASP A 25 -9.18 13.28 -6.61
C ASP A 25 -8.09 12.87 -7.61
N GLY A 26 -7.11 12.07 -7.18
CA GLY A 26 -6.00 11.61 -8.03
C GLY A 26 -4.98 12.67 -8.42
N ARG A 27 -5.06 13.88 -7.82
CA ARG A 27 -4.23 15.04 -8.17
C ARG A 27 -3.01 15.21 -7.26
N GLY A 28 -3.17 14.99 -5.95
CA GLY A 28 -2.08 15.00 -4.98
C GLY A 28 -1.47 13.60 -4.80
N SER A 29 -0.18 13.55 -4.48
CA SER A 29 0.52 12.30 -4.13
C SER A 29 1.26 12.46 -2.81
N HIS A 30 1.00 11.55 -1.89
CA HIS A 30 1.68 11.43 -0.61
C HIS A 30 2.63 10.25 -0.64
N LEU A 31 3.77 10.42 0.03
CA LEU A 31 4.77 9.38 0.19
C LEU A 31 4.73 8.89 1.63
N PHE A 32 4.66 7.57 1.78
CA PHE A 32 4.74 6.92 3.07
C PHE A 32 5.85 5.89 3.10
N LEU A 33 6.45 5.70 4.26
CA LEU A 33 7.48 4.70 4.50
C LEU A 33 6.93 3.65 5.45
N LEU A 34 6.75 2.43 4.95
CA LEU A 34 6.58 1.25 5.77
C LEU A 34 7.98 0.76 6.19
N ASN A 35 8.26 0.77 7.49
CA ASN A 35 9.46 0.16 8.05
C ASN A 35 9.05 -1.02 8.92
N VAL A 36 9.58 -2.20 8.59
CA VAL A 36 9.38 -3.45 9.35
C VAL A 36 10.74 -3.91 9.84
N ALA A 37 10.84 -4.22 11.13
CA ALA A 37 12.06 -4.66 11.79
C ALA A 37 11.80 -5.93 12.61
N GLN A 38 12.86 -6.67 12.90
CA GLN A 38 12.81 -7.76 13.88
C GLN A 38 12.78 -7.19 15.31
N ALA A 39 11.96 -7.80 16.16
CA ALA A 39 11.82 -7.49 17.58
C ALA A 39 12.01 -8.75 18.45
N GLY A 40 13.04 -9.54 18.14
CA GLY A 40 13.38 -10.75 18.89
C GLY A 40 12.20 -11.73 18.96
N GLU A 41 11.83 -12.15 20.17
CA GLU A 41 10.77 -13.14 20.41
C GLU A 41 9.37 -12.65 19.99
N ALA A 42 9.15 -11.34 19.93
CA ALA A 42 7.90 -10.75 19.45
C ALA A 42 7.72 -10.89 17.92
N GLY A 43 8.73 -11.38 17.19
CA GLY A 43 8.70 -11.53 15.75
C GLY A 43 8.93 -10.18 15.05
N LEU A 44 8.04 -9.80 14.13
CA LEU A 44 8.19 -8.56 13.37
C LEU A 44 7.40 -7.41 14.02
N VAL A 45 7.97 -6.22 14.00
CA VAL A 45 7.30 -4.98 14.37
C VAL A 45 7.36 -4.01 13.21
N GLY A 46 6.39 -3.10 13.11
CA GLY A 46 6.37 -2.16 12.02
C GLY A 46 5.77 -0.81 12.37
N THR A 47 6.09 0.15 11.52
CA THR A 47 5.57 1.51 11.57
C THR A 47 5.31 2.02 10.16
N VAL A 48 4.38 2.97 10.06
CA VAL A 48 4.10 3.70 8.83
C VAL A 48 4.31 5.16 9.13
N LEU A 49 5.17 5.80 8.34
CA LEU A 49 5.54 7.20 8.48
C LEU A 49 5.13 7.96 7.24
N ALA A 50 4.58 9.16 7.39
CA ALA A 50 4.39 10.09 6.29
C ALA A 50 5.73 10.78 5.99
N VAL A 51 6.21 10.65 4.76
CA VAL A 51 7.42 11.32 4.29
C VAL A 51 6.98 12.64 3.69
N GLU A 52 6.98 13.66 4.54
CA GLU A 52 6.66 15.02 4.13
C GLU A 52 7.97 15.75 3.82
N ALA A 53 8.11 16.20 2.56
CA ALA A 53 9.02 17.31 2.30
C ALA A 53 8.50 18.49 3.12
N ALA A 54 9.38 19.20 3.83
CA ALA A 54 9.01 20.39 4.61
C ALA A 54 8.24 21.37 3.72
N ALA A 55 6.90 21.27 3.71
CA ALA A 55 6.07 22.08 2.87
C ALA A 55 5.89 23.40 3.60
N HIS A 56 6.62 24.39 3.10
CA HIS A 56 6.50 25.78 3.49
C HIS A 56 5.05 26.25 3.42
N GLY A 57 4.53 26.76 4.53
CA GLY A 57 3.37 27.64 4.52
C GLY A 57 2.34 27.34 5.60
N HIS A 58 1.75 28.42 6.11
CA HIS A 58 0.67 28.51 7.09
C HIS A 58 -0.61 27.72 6.69
N GLY A 59 -0.55 26.40 6.72
CA GLY A 59 -1.70 25.50 6.67
C GLY A 59 -1.63 24.51 7.82
N ASP A 60 -2.79 24.01 8.27
CA ASP A 60 -2.82 22.88 9.20
C ASP A 60 -2.16 21.69 8.49
N ALA A 61 -1.11 21.12 9.10
CA ALA A 61 -0.32 20.05 8.48
C ALA A 61 -1.24 18.85 8.15
N PRO A 62 -1.04 18.16 7.02
CA PRO A 62 -1.88 17.03 6.66
C PRO A 62 -1.82 15.96 7.74
N ARG A 63 -2.99 15.43 8.11
CA ARG A 63 -3.13 14.41 9.16
C ARG A 63 -3.58 13.12 8.53
N PHE A 64 -2.84 12.04 8.81
CA PHE A 64 -3.14 10.73 8.26
C PHE A 64 -3.40 9.71 9.36
N GLU A 65 -4.32 8.78 9.07
CA GLU A 65 -4.57 7.60 9.87
C GLU A 65 -4.23 6.35 9.06
N CYS A 66 -3.55 5.40 9.68
CA CYS A 66 -3.21 4.12 9.08
C CYS A 66 -4.00 3.01 9.73
N LYS A 67 -4.71 2.23 8.92
CA LYS A 67 -5.24 0.92 9.29
C LYS A 67 -4.36 -0.18 8.72
N VAL A 68 -3.79 -0.98 9.61
CA VAL A 68 -3.05 -2.20 9.27
C VAL A 68 -3.93 -3.42 9.53
N SER A 69 -3.87 -4.43 8.66
CA SER A 69 -4.62 -5.67 8.84
C SER A 69 -3.82 -6.88 8.40
N PHE A 70 -3.91 -7.94 9.20
CA PHE A 70 -3.37 -9.26 8.95
C PHE A 70 -4.54 -10.22 8.81
N ASP A 71 -4.59 -10.95 7.70
CA ASP A 71 -5.57 -12.02 7.50
C ASP A 71 -4.84 -13.35 7.29
N ARG A 72 -5.39 -14.41 7.88
CA ARG A 72 -4.97 -15.78 7.59
C ARG A 72 -6.04 -16.42 6.71
N ARG A 73 -5.73 -16.53 5.42
CA ARG A 73 -6.59 -17.25 4.47
C ARG A 73 -6.78 -18.68 4.96
N GLY A 74 -8.04 -19.13 5.02
CA GLY A 74 -8.41 -20.49 5.40
C GLY A 74 -8.83 -20.70 6.86
N THR A 75 -8.46 -19.82 7.80
CA THR A 75 -8.89 -19.96 9.22
C THR A 75 -9.94 -18.93 9.66
N GLY A 76 -10.24 -17.94 8.81
CA GLY A 76 -11.15 -16.84 9.16
C GLY A 76 -10.56 -15.84 10.16
N TRP A 77 -9.31 -16.04 10.58
CA TRP A 77 -8.64 -15.17 11.54
C TRP A 77 -8.22 -13.85 10.87
N ARG A 78 -8.52 -12.74 11.55
CA ARG A 78 -8.11 -11.39 11.16
C ARG A 78 -7.74 -10.58 12.39
N GLN A 79 -6.60 -9.91 12.34
CA GLN A 79 -6.21 -8.88 13.29
C GLN A 79 -6.08 -7.55 12.55
N SER A 80 -6.53 -6.46 13.16
CA SER A 80 -6.34 -5.13 12.61
C SER A 80 -6.05 -4.13 13.71
N SER A 81 -5.21 -3.15 13.41
CA SER A 81 -4.95 -1.99 14.27
C SER A 81 -5.08 -0.72 13.45
N THR A 82 -5.50 0.35 14.11
CA THR A 82 -5.61 1.69 13.53
C THR A 82 -4.82 2.66 14.39
N PHE A 83 -3.99 3.50 13.79
CA PHE A 83 -3.14 4.46 14.49
C PHE A 83 -2.87 5.71 13.65
N GLY A 84 -2.63 6.84 14.32
CA GLY A 84 -2.20 8.07 13.66
C GLY A 84 -0.80 7.94 13.07
N VAL A 85 -0.62 8.42 11.85
CA VAL A 85 0.66 8.40 11.13
C VAL A 85 1.49 9.59 11.57
N ARG A 86 2.75 9.34 11.92
CA ARG A 86 3.70 10.41 12.24
C ARG A 86 4.37 10.90 10.95
N SER A 87 4.48 12.22 10.82
CA SER A 87 5.22 12.86 9.73
C SER A 87 6.71 12.96 10.06
N THR A 88 7.56 12.78 9.05
CA THR A 88 9.02 12.88 9.17
C THR A 88 9.63 13.39 7.87
N ASN A 89 10.69 14.19 7.99
CA ASN A 89 11.52 14.65 6.88
C ASN A 89 12.76 13.76 6.66
N LEU A 90 12.92 12.69 7.46
CA LEU A 90 14.04 11.74 7.44
C LEU A 90 15.44 12.36 7.66
N SER A 91 15.56 13.66 7.99
CA SER A 91 16.86 14.36 8.07
C SER A 91 17.72 13.86 9.23
N GLY A 92 17.10 13.38 10.30
CA GLY A 92 17.76 12.77 11.46
C GLY A 92 17.80 11.24 11.42
N GLY A 93 17.44 10.62 10.29
CA GLY A 93 17.24 9.17 10.18
C GLY A 93 15.83 8.73 10.59
N LEU A 94 15.67 7.42 10.77
CA LEU A 94 14.38 6.84 11.16
C LEU A 94 14.15 6.99 12.68
N PRO A 95 12.92 7.32 13.11
CA PRO A 95 12.56 7.30 14.52
C PRO A 95 12.84 5.92 15.13
N ALA A 96 13.64 5.86 16.20
CA ALA A 96 14.01 4.61 16.86
C ALA A 96 12.86 4.03 17.74
N ASP A 97 11.97 4.92 18.18
CA ASP A 97 10.92 4.76 19.16
C ASP A 97 9.57 5.09 18.50
N GLY A 98 9.05 4.15 17.70
CA GLY A 98 7.86 4.43 16.90
C GLY A 98 7.17 3.27 16.22
N PHE A 99 7.43 2.02 16.63
CA PHE A 99 6.67 0.88 16.10
C PHE A 99 5.21 0.99 16.53
N ALA A 100 4.31 1.00 15.55
CA ALA A 100 2.88 1.23 15.75
C ALA A 100 2.08 -0.09 15.72
N PHE A 101 2.69 -1.18 15.24
CA PHE A 101 2.07 -2.49 15.26
C PHE A 101 3.10 -3.61 15.44
N VAL A 102 2.61 -4.73 15.97
CA VAL A 102 3.33 -6.00 16.07
C VAL A 102 2.68 -6.99 15.11
N ALA A 103 3.50 -7.70 14.34
CA ALA A 103 3.07 -8.77 13.49
C ALA A 103 2.74 -10.03 14.32
N PRO A 104 1.79 -10.86 13.89
CA PRO A 104 1.55 -12.16 14.53
C PRO A 104 2.78 -13.07 14.42
N ASN A 105 3.11 -13.79 15.49
CA ASN A 105 4.17 -14.80 15.54
C ASN A 105 3.56 -16.18 15.91
N PRO A 106 3.71 -17.24 15.09
CA PRO A 106 4.33 -17.26 13.76
C PRO A 106 3.51 -16.46 12.75
N PRO A 107 4.15 -15.83 11.75
CA PRO A 107 3.42 -15.14 10.69
C PRO A 107 2.52 -16.16 9.96
N PRO A 108 1.27 -15.79 9.60
CA PRO A 108 0.44 -16.66 8.79
C PRO A 108 1.19 -17.16 7.54
N ALA A 109 1.02 -18.42 7.16
CA ALA A 109 1.59 -18.94 5.91
C ALA A 109 1.04 -18.11 4.75
N ALA A 110 1.91 -17.31 4.09
CA ALA A 110 1.56 -16.20 3.19
C ALA A 110 0.97 -14.94 3.86
N ALA A 111 1.56 -14.48 4.97
CA ALA A 111 1.18 -13.22 5.64
C ALA A 111 1.47 -12.02 4.74
N SER A 112 0.47 -11.56 3.98
CA SER A 112 0.45 -10.20 3.47
C SER A 112 -0.08 -9.28 4.56
N VAL A 113 0.59 -8.17 4.78
CA VAL A 113 0.03 -7.05 5.54
C VAL A 113 -0.77 -6.18 4.59
N THR A 114 -2.02 -5.88 4.96
CA THR A 114 -2.88 -4.95 4.24
C THR A 114 -2.81 -3.60 4.92
N ILE A 115 -2.34 -2.59 4.21
CA ILE A 115 -2.24 -1.21 4.70
C ILE A 115 -3.27 -0.36 3.97
N THR A 116 -4.09 0.36 4.74
CA THR A 116 -5.02 1.38 4.23
C THR A 116 -4.70 2.68 4.93
N LEU A 117 -4.47 3.74 4.16
CA LEU A 117 -4.18 5.08 4.68
C LEU A 117 -5.35 6.01 4.39
N PHE A 118 -5.69 6.84 5.36
CA PHE A 118 -6.78 7.79 5.29
C PHE A 118 -6.25 9.20 5.51
N ASP A 119 -6.67 10.14 4.66
CA ASP A 119 -6.53 11.57 4.96
C ASP A 119 -7.68 11.99 5.88
N ILE A 120 -7.34 12.48 7.07
CA ILE A 120 -8.27 12.93 8.11
C ILE A 120 -8.17 14.45 8.35
N SER A 121 -7.52 15.18 7.45
CA SER A 121 -7.27 16.62 7.59
C SER A 121 -8.56 17.45 7.61
N SER A 122 -9.64 16.97 6.98
CA SER A 122 -10.92 17.68 6.89
C SER A 122 -11.87 17.45 8.07
N GLY A 123 -11.53 16.60 9.05
CA GLY A 123 -12.40 16.27 10.21
C GLY A 123 -13.62 15.38 9.90
N GLU A 124 -13.93 15.17 8.63
CA GLU A 124 -14.89 14.17 8.13
C GLU A 124 -14.30 12.74 8.17
N PRO A 125 -15.11 11.66 8.04
CA PRO A 125 -14.58 10.31 7.93
C PRO A 125 -13.52 10.25 6.84
N GLY A 126 -12.29 9.93 7.24
CA GLY A 126 -11.13 10.10 6.36
C GLY A 126 -11.28 9.37 5.03
N SER A 127 -10.87 10.05 3.96
CA SER A 127 -10.93 9.48 2.61
C SER A 127 -9.74 8.55 2.39
N ALA A 128 -10.00 7.34 1.91
CA ALA A 128 -8.95 6.33 1.72
C ALA A 128 -8.07 6.69 0.53
N LEU A 129 -6.77 6.85 0.77
CA LEU A 129 -5.80 7.17 -0.28
C LEU A 129 -5.61 6.01 -1.25
N ARG A 130 -5.39 6.33 -2.53
CA ARG A 130 -5.37 5.37 -3.64
C ARG A 130 -3.96 4.98 -4.04
N PRO A 131 -3.58 3.69 -4.10
CA PRO A 131 -2.24 3.31 -4.49
C PRO A 131 -1.94 3.75 -5.91
N VAL A 132 -0.74 4.31 -6.11
CA VAL A 132 -0.16 4.48 -7.44
C VAL A 132 0.18 3.09 -7.95
N LEU A 133 -0.70 2.50 -8.76
CA LEU A 133 -0.38 1.26 -9.46
C LEU A 133 0.74 1.56 -10.47
N PRO A 134 1.80 0.73 -10.53
CA PRO A 134 2.77 0.85 -11.60
C PRO A 134 2.00 0.75 -12.92
N ARG A 135 2.13 1.77 -13.77
CA ARG A 135 1.55 1.75 -15.12
C ARG A 135 2.07 0.48 -15.80
N SER A 136 1.24 -0.55 -15.90
CA SER A 136 1.61 -1.71 -16.71
C SER A 136 1.81 -1.18 -18.12
N ARG A 137 3.04 -1.23 -18.63
CA ARG A 137 3.35 -0.96 -20.01
C ARG A 137 2.63 -2.04 -20.82
N ARG A 138 1.36 -1.81 -21.17
CA ARG A 138 0.61 -2.65 -22.10
C ARG A 138 1.27 -2.47 -23.45
N SER A 139 2.33 -3.23 -23.70
CA SER A 139 2.82 -3.49 -25.04
C SER A 139 1.67 -4.19 -25.77
N ARG A 140 0.86 -3.41 -26.50
CA ARG A 140 -0.06 -3.93 -27.51
C ARG A 140 0.81 -4.47 -28.65
N THR A 141 1.32 -5.68 -28.52
CA THR A 141 1.68 -6.47 -29.69
C THR A 141 0.37 -6.88 -30.37
N ARG A 142 -0.03 -6.12 -31.39
CA ARG A 142 -1.02 -6.61 -32.37
C ARG A 142 -0.35 -7.77 -33.11
N LEU A 143 -0.65 -9.00 -32.71
CA LEU A 143 -0.45 -10.17 -33.55
C LEU A 143 -1.49 -10.08 -34.69
N SER A 144 -1.06 -9.56 -35.84
CA SER A 144 -1.82 -9.71 -37.08
C SER A 144 -1.74 -11.18 -37.50
N ALA A 145 -2.72 -11.98 -37.08
CA ALA A 145 -2.97 -13.27 -37.67
C ALA A 145 -3.41 -13.06 -39.12
N THR A 146 -2.50 -13.30 -40.07
CA THR A 146 -2.83 -13.40 -41.48
C THR A 146 -3.43 -14.79 -41.68
N THR A 147 -4.75 -14.87 -41.82
CA THR A 147 -5.46 -16.10 -42.17
C THR A 147 -5.17 -16.44 -43.63
N THR A 148 -4.26 -17.38 -43.86
CA THR A 148 -4.09 -18.04 -45.16
C THR A 148 -5.28 -18.96 -45.38
N ALA A 149 -6.22 -18.54 -46.22
CA ALA A 149 -7.28 -19.41 -46.72
C ALA A 149 -6.68 -20.43 -47.69
N ALA A 150 -6.64 -21.69 -47.29
CA ALA A 150 -6.34 -22.81 -48.17
C ALA A 150 -7.52 -23.01 -49.13
N ALA A 151 -7.29 -22.77 -50.43
CA ALA A 151 -8.20 -23.17 -51.48
C ALA A 151 -8.07 -24.68 -51.70
N ALA A 152 -9.12 -25.41 -51.38
CA ALA A 152 -9.37 -26.77 -51.86
C ALA A 152 -10.41 -26.69 -53.00
N VAL A 153 -10.43 -27.75 -53.84
CA VAL A 153 -11.44 -28.10 -54.88
C VAL A 153 -11.08 -27.58 -56.28
N LEU A 154 -11.01 -28.34 -57.37
CA LEU A 154 -11.16 -29.79 -57.65
C LEU A 154 -10.51 -30.05 -59.03
N LEU A 155 -9.92 -31.24 -59.23
CA LEU A 155 -9.62 -31.80 -60.54
C LEU A 155 -10.92 -32.23 -61.25
N ARG A 156 -11.10 -31.82 -62.51
CA ARG A 156 -11.58 -32.65 -63.62
C ARG A 156 -11.30 -31.96 -64.95
#